data_AF-A0A1F9G1F0-F1
#
_entry.id   AF-A0A1F9G1F0-F1
#
_cell.length_a   1.000
_cell.length_b   1.000
_cell.length_c   1.000
_cell.angle_alpha   90.00
_cell.angle_beta   90.00
_cell.angle_gamma   90.00
#
_symmetry.space_group_name_H-M   'P 1'
#
loop_
_entity.id
_entity.type
_entity.pdbx_description
1 polymer ?
#
loop_
_entity_poly.entity_id
_entity_poly.type
_entity_poly.pdbx_seq_one_letter_code
_entity_poly.pdbx_strand_id
1 'polypeptide(L)'
;MTDAIDPFALFCAYHLGLDAAGRARFAHLHDVARRFGVGTDEVTAALERHGMSAARMLELDFDLAGAQLDIEASPPGVDLKSIAQMHWEKFLAATPRKRDWNAEAEQAARENERIFGDKGPGE
;
A
#
# COMPACT_ATOMS: atom_id res chain seq x y z
N MET A 1 11.14 -20.64 -11.96
CA MET A 1 10.43 -20.87 -10.69
C MET A 1 9.07 -20.23 -10.84
N THR A 2 8.01 -21.02 -10.92
CA THR A 2 6.63 -20.50 -10.89
C THR A 2 6.33 -20.23 -9.42
N ASP A 3 6.09 -18.96 -9.05
CA ASP A 3 5.73 -18.63 -7.68
C ASP A 3 4.41 -19.34 -7.32
N ALA A 4 4.29 -19.82 -6.08
CA ALA A 4 3.09 -20.52 -5.62
C ALA A 4 1.86 -19.60 -5.58
N ILE A 5 2.09 -18.28 -5.51
CA ILE A 5 1.04 -17.27 -5.45
C ILE A 5 1.27 -16.28 -6.61
N ASP A 6 0.26 -16.16 -7.47
CA ASP A 6 0.29 -15.15 -8.52
C ASP A 6 0.33 -13.74 -7.89
N PRO A 7 1.32 -12.89 -8.22
CA PRO A 7 1.51 -11.60 -7.57
C PRO A 7 0.35 -10.65 -7.83
N PHE A 8 -0.23 -10.65 -9.04
CA PHE A 8 -1.38 -9.81 -9.33
C PHE A 8 -2.62 -10.24 -8.53
N ALA A 9 -2.89 -11.54 -8.45
CA ALA A 9 -3.96 -12.08 -7.65
C ALA A 9 -3.76 -11.79 -6.16
N LEU A 10 -2.51 -11.84 -5.66
CA LEU A 10 -2.18 -11.47 -4.29
C LEU A 10 -2.45 -9.99 -4.03
N PHE A 11 -2.01 -9.11 -4.92
CA PHE A 11 -2.29 -7.68 -4.87
C PHE A 11 -3.80 -7.40 -4.82
N CYS A 12 -4.56 -8.02 -5.74
CA CYS A 12 -6.02 -7.90 -5.78
C CYS A 12 -6.67 -8.35 -4.47
N ALA A 13 -6.28 -9.51 -3.95
CA ALA A 13 -6.90 -10.11 -2.76
C ALA A 13 -6.56 -9.34 -1.49
N TYR A 14 -5.29 -8.96 -1.31
CA TYR A 14 -4.79 -8.39 -0.06
C TYR A 14 -4.98 -6.88 0.03
N HIS A 15 -4.71 -6.15 -1.06
CA HIS A 15 -4.73 -4.68 -1.06
C HIS A 15 -6.07 -4.11 -1.53
N LEU A 16 -6.69 -4.72 -2.53
CA LEU A 16 -7.94 -4.21 -3.13
C LEU A 16 -9.20 -4.93 -2.63
N GLY A 17 -9.04 -6.01 -1.85
CA GLY A 17 -10.17 -6.81 -1.38
C GLY A 17 -10.98 -7.43 -2.53
N LEU A 18 -10.37 -7.77 -3.66
CA LEU A 18 -11.08 -8.40 -4.77
C LEU A 18 -11.01 -9.92 -4.67
N ASP A 19 -12.13 -10.61 -4.81
CA ASP A 19 -12.18 -12.07 -4.90
C ASP A 19 -11.71 -12.60 -6.27
N ALA A 20 -11.71 -13.92 -6.47
CA ALA A 20 -11.27 -14.54 -7.73
C ALA A 20 -12.21 -14.24 -8.92
N ALA A 21 -13.45 -13.85 -8.63
CA ALA A 21 -14.43 -13.41 -9.62
C ALA A 21 -14.39 -11.89 -9.85
N GLY A 22 -13.45 -11.16 -9.23
CA GLY A 22 -13.33 -9.72 -9.36
C GLY A 22 -14.41 -8.96 -8.59
N ARG A 23 -14.99 -9.54 -7.53
CA ARG A 23 -15.95 -8.85 -6.67
C ARG A 23 -15.26 -8.25 -5.45
N ALA A 24 -15.60 -7.00 -5.12
CA ALA A 24 -15.14 -6.36 -3.89
C ALA A 24 -15.72 -7.06 -2.66
N ARG A 25 -14.84 -7.50 -1.78
CA ARG A 25 -15.13 -8.17 -0.51
C ARG A 25 -13.96 -7.96 0.45
N PHE A 26 -14.26 -7.43 1.62
CA PHE A 26 -13.28 -7.35 2.69
C PHE A 26 -12.71 -8.74 3.01
N ALA A 27 -11.39 -8.88 2.97
CA ALA A 27 -10.69 -10.13 3.17
C ALA A 27 -9.55 -9.90 4.17
N HIS A 28 -9.50 -10.72 5.22
CA HIS A 28 -8.36 -10.74 6.12
C HIS A 28 -7.24 -11.64 5.57
N LEU A 29 -6.05 -11.53 6.16
CA LEU A 29 -4.90 -12.38 5.80
C LEU A 29 -5.24 -13.88 5.79
N HIS A 30 -6.09 -14.35 6.71
CA HIS A 30 -6.54 -15.74 6.73
C HIS A 30 -7.44 -16.08 5.52
N ASP A 31 -8.36 -15.19 5.13
CA ASP A 31 -9.19 -15.39 3.94
C ASP A 31 -8.34 -15.48 2.66
N VAL A 32 -7.31 -14.64 2.58
CA VAL A 32 -6.32 -14.65 1.49
C VAL A 32 -5.54 -15.96 1.48
N ALA A 33 -5.02 -16.41 2.63
CA ALA A 33 -4.29 -17.67 2.76
C ALA A 33 -5.15 -18.88 2.34
N ARG A 34 -6.40 -18.92 2.82
CA ARG A 34 -7.39 -19.96 2.45
C ARG A 34 -7.67 -19.96 0.95
N ARG A 35 -7.74 -18.79 0.32
CA ARG A 35 -7.98 -18.67 -1.12
C ARG A 35 -6.84 -19.26 -1.95
N PHE A 36 -5.60 -19.03 -1.53
CA PHE A 36 -4.43 -19.58 -2.23
C PHE A 36 -4.09 -21.01 -1.81
N GLY A 37 -4.79 -21.56 -0.80
CA GLY A 37 -4.53 -22.92 -0.29
C GLY A 37 -3.20 -23.03 0.45
N VAL A 38 -2.72 -21.93 1.02
CA VAL A 38 -1.42 -21.82 1.70
C VAL A 38 -1.59 -21.34 3.14
N GLY A 39 -0.51 -21.39 3.92
CA GLY A 39 -0.47 -20.79 5.26
C GLY A 39 -0.33 -19.26 5.23
N THR A 40 -0.73 -18.59 6.30
CA THR A 40 -0.58 -17.13 6.45
C THR A 40 0.87 -16.67 6.38
N ASP A 41 1.81 -17.50 6.84
CA ASP A 41 3.24 -17.24 6.74
C ASP A 41 3.72 -17.20 5.29
N GLU A 42 3.19 -18.09 4.43
CA GLU A 42 3.52 -18.11 3.01
C GLU A 42 2.94 -16.89 2.28
N VAL A 43 1.73 -16.45 2.64
CA VAL A 43 1.17 -15.19 2.13
C VAL A 43 2.05 -14.01 2.52
N THR A 44 2.48 -13.96 3.78
CA THR A 44 3.37 -12.90 4.28
C THR A 44 4.71 -12.92 3.55
N ALA A 45 5.30 -14.10 3.36
CA ALA A 45 6.54 -14.26 2.61
C ALA A 45 6.39 -13.84 1.15
N ALA A 46 5.27 -14.14 0.49
CA ALA A 46 4.98 -13.71 -0.87
C ALA A 46 4.79 -12.18 -0.94
N LEU A 47 4.10 -11.57 0.03
CA LEU A 47 3.97 -10.11 0.11
C LEU A 47 5.34 -9.43 0.20
N GLU A 48 6.24 -9.91 1.06
CA GLU A 48 7.61 -9.38 1.15
C GLU A 48 8.38 -9.59 -0.15
N ARG A 49 8.33 -10.81 -0.73
CA ARG A 49 9.05 -11.19 -1.95
C ARG A 49 8.66 -10.31 -3.15
N HIS A 50 7.39 -9.94 -3.25
CA HIS A 50 6.86 -9.12 -4.32
C HIS A 50 6.80 -7.63 -3.98
N GLY A 51 7.35 -7.20 -2.84
CA GLY A 51 7.38 -5.79 -2.43
C GLY A 51 6.01 -5.21 -2.07
N MET A 52 5.05 -6.06 -1.74
CA MET A 52 3.67 -5.72 -1.39
C MET A 52 3.41 -5.66 0.11
N SER A 53 4.43 -5.83 0.95
CA SER A 53 4.26 -5.69 2.40
C SER A 53 3.85 -4.27 2.78
N ALA A 54 3.11 -4.11 3.86
CA ALA A 54 2.61 -2.80 4.30
C ALA A 54 3.75 -1.78 4.47
N ALA A 55 4.87 -2.22 5.05
CA ALA A 55 6.07 -1.38 5.19
C ALA A 55 6.58 -0.90 3.81
N ARG A 56 6.62 -1.80 2.83
CA ARG A 56 7.16 -1.47 1.52
C ARG A 56 6.25 -0.58 0.70
N MET A 57 4.94 -0.79 0.80
CA MET A 57 3.93 0.06 0.17
C MET A 57 4.02 1.53 0.65
N LEU A 58 4.33 1.76 1.93
CA LEU A 58 4.52 3.11 2.49
C LEU A 58 5.74 3.84 1.90
N GLU A 59 6.74 3.09 1.47
CA GLU A 59 7.96 3.65 0.87
C GLU A 59 7.80 3.95 -0.63
N LEU A 60 6.71 3.52 -1.27
CA LEU A 60 6.48 3.71 -2.70
C LEU A 60 5.64 4.95 -2.95
N ASP A 61 5.88 5.62 -4.08
CA ASP A 61 5.02 6.70 -4.57
C ASP A 61 3.81 6.09 -5.28
N PHE A 62 3.04 5.31 -4.52
CA PHE A 62 1.85 4.62 -4.98
C PHE A 62 0.66 5.02 -4.11
N ASP A 63 -0.41 5.49 -4.76
CA ASP A 63 -1.65 5.87 -4.08
C ASP A 63 -2.55 4.65 -3.86
N LEU A 64 -2.23 3.87 -2.82
CA LEU A 64 -3.02 2.71 -2.42
C LEU A 64 -4.45 3.10 -2.02
N ALA A 65 -4.61 4.23 -1.32
CA ALA A 65 -5.92 4.70 -0.87
C ALA A 65 -6.82 5.06 -2.06
N GLY A 66 -6.27 5.76 -3.06
CA GLY A 66 -6.97 6.02 -4.32
C GLY A 66 -7.35 4.74 -5.05
N ALA A 67 -6.44 3.75 -5.09
CA ALA A 67 -6.74 2.44 -5.70
C ALA A 67 -7.88 1.69 -4.99
N GLN A 68 -7.93 1.74 -3.67
CA GLN A 68 -9.01 1.14 -2.89
C GLN A 68 -10.34 1.88 -3.13
N LEU A 69 -10.30 3.22 -3.18
CA LEU A 69 -11.47 4.04 -3.44
C LEU A 69 -12.04 3.80 -4.84
N ASP A 70 -11.20 3.68 -5.87
CA ASP A 70 -11.64 3.40 -7.24
C ASP A 70 -12.39 2.06 -7.33
N ILE A 71 -11.97 1.05 -6.53
CA ILE A 71 -12.67 -0.23 -6.43
C ILE A 71 -13.98 -0.11 -5.64
N GLU A 72 -13.97 0.58 -4.50
CA GLU A 72 -15.15 0.71 -3.63
C GLU A 72 -16.25 1.57 -4.24
N ALA A 73 -15.89 2.66 -4.92
CA ALA A 73 -16.82 3.60 -5.53
C ALA A 73 -17.34 3.15 -6.91
N SER A 74 -16.80 2.05 -7.45
CA SER A 74 -17.18 1.57 -8.77
C SER A 74 -18.64 1.09 -8.82
N PRO A 75 -19.42 1.50 -9.82
CA PRO A 75 -20.81 1.08 -9.95
C PRO A 75 -20.93 -0.42 -10.27
N PRO A 76 -22.06 -1.05 -9.92
CA PRO A 76 -22.30 -2.46 -10.23
C PRO A 76 -22.24 -2.72 -11.73
N GLY A 77 -21.61 -3.84 -12.12
CA GLY A 77 -21.45 -4.23 -13.53
C GLY A 77 -20.17 -3.71 -14.20
N VAL A 78 -19.36 -2.91 -13.50
CA VAL A 78 -18.02 -2.54 -13.95
C VAL A 78 -17.05 -3.70 -13.76
N ASP A 79 -16.12 -3.86 -14.71
CA ASP A 79 -15.03 -4.83 -14.59
C ASP A 79 -13.94 -4.33 -13.63
N LEU A 80 -14.13 -4.62 -12.33
CA LEU A 80 -13.18 -4.26 -11.28
C LEU A 80 -11.79 -4.88 -11.52
N LYS A 81 -11.70 -5.98 -12.27
CA LYS A 81 -10.42 -6.61 -12.62
C LYS A 81 -9.59 -5.72 -13.56
N SER A 82 -10.20 -5.08 -14.54
CA SER A 82 -9.52 -4.10 -15.39
C SER A 82 -9.04 -2.89 -14.59
N ILE A 83 -9.84 -2.39 -13.64
CA ILE A 83 -9.41 -1.31 -12.74
C ILE A 83 -8.22 -1.75 -11.89
N ALA A 84 -8.29 -2.94 -11.30
CA ALA A 84 -7.17 -3.51 -10.54
C ALA A 84 -5.91 -3.67 -11.39
N GLN A 85 -6.05 -4.06 -12.66
CA GLN A 85 -4.93 -4.18 -13.61
C GLN A 85 -4.24 -2.83 -13.81
N MET A 86 -5.01 -1.74 -13.99
CA MET A 86 -4.47 -0.39 -14.11
C MET A 86 -3.70 0.03 -12.85
N HIS A 87 -4.20 -0.28 -11.66
CA HIS A 87 -3.49 0.02 -10.40
C HIS A 87 -2.26 -0.87 -10.21
N TRP A 88 -2.31 -2.12 -10.64
CA TRP A 88 -1.17 -3.02 -10.64
C TRP A 88 -0.02 -2.50 -11.50
N GLU A 89 -0.32 -2.01 -12.70
CA GLU A 89 0.69 -1.38 -13.57
C GLU A 89 1.29 -0.12 -12.94
N LYS A 90 0.47 0.72 -12.28
CA LYS A 90 0.96 1.88 -11.51
C LYS A 90 1.85 1.46 -10.34
N PHE A 91 1.49 0.40 -9.63
CA PHE A 91 2.31 -0.16 -8.54
C PHE A 91 3.65 -0.67 -9.06
N LEU A 92 3.68 -1.42 -10.17
CA LEU A 92 4.92 -1.90 -10.78
C LEU A 92 5.82 -0.76 -11.29
N ALA A 93 5.22 0.35 -11.71
CA ALA A 93 5.93 1.56 -12.13
C ALA A 93 6.33 2.48 -10.96
N ALA A 94 5.84 2.22 -9.75
CA ALA A 94 6.06 3.09 -8.61
C ALA A 94 7.54 3.09 -8.20
N THR A 95 8.14 4.27 -8.15
CA THR A 95 9.47 4.46 -7.59
C THR A 95 9.39 4.63 -6.07
N PRO A 96 10.46 4.32 -5.32
CA PRO A 96 10.54 4.73 -3.92
C PRO A 96 10.26 6.22 -3.79
N ARG A 97 9.39 6.61 -2.85
CA ARG A 97 9.17 8.00 -2.50
C ARG A 97 10.51 8.65 -2.24
N LYS A 98 10.75 9.76 -2.93
CA LYS A 98 11.88 10.62 -2.63
C LYS A 98 11.64 11.16 -1.23
N ARG A 99 12.31 10.57 -0.25
CA ARG A 99 12.28 11.01 1.15
C ARG A 99 12.88 12.42 1.15
N ASP A 100 12.02 13.43 1.14
CA ASP A 100 12.43 14.82 1.07
C ASP A 100 12.90 15.26 2.46
N TRP A 101 14.10 14.78 2.84
CA TRP A 101 14.78 15.13 4.09
C TRP A 101 14.86 16.66 4.30
N ASN A 102 14.78 17.44 3.22
CA ASN A 102 14.80 18.89 3.24
C ASN A 102 13.50 19.51 3.79
N ALA A 103 12.34 18.91 3.50
CA ALA A 103 11.05 19.41 3.98
C ALA A 103 10.81 19.12 5.47
N GLU A 104 11.32 17.98 5.98
CA GLU A 104 11.24 17.64 7.41
C GLU A 104 12.21 18.48 8.26
N ALA A 105 13.39 18.82 7.73
CA ALA A 105 14.35 19.71 8.41
C ALA A 105 13.83 21.16 8.52
N GLU A 106 13.12 21.66 7.51
CA GLU A 106 12.60 23.04 7.49
C GLU A 106 11.38 23.21 8.43
N GLN A 107 10.56 22.17 8.59
CA GLN A 107 9.49 22.16 9.60
C GLN A 107 10.05 22.02 11.03
N ALA A 108 11.10 21.22 11.24
CA ALA A 108 11.77 21.11 12.54
C ALA A 108 12.48 22.41 12.95
N ALA A 109 13.09 23.14 12.00
CA ALA A 109 13.70 24.45 12.27
C ALA A 109 12.67 25.49 12.73
N ARG A 110 11.50 25.54 12.06
CA ARG A 110 10.42 26.47 12.40
C ARG A 110 9.75 26.18 13.74
N GLU A 111 9.69 24.91 14.16
CA GLU A 111 9.14 24.54 15.46
C GLU A 111 10.14 24.85 16.60
N ASN A 112 11.45 24.68 16.35
CA ASN A 112 12.49 24.99 17.34
C ASN A 112 12.63 26.51 17.62
N GLU A 113 12.47 27.36 16.61
CA GLU A 113 12.52 28.83 16.75
C GLU A 113 11.36 29.40 17.58
N ARG A 114 10.19 28.72 17.63
CA ARG A 114 9.04 29.16 18.44
C ARG A 114 9.18 28.83 19.92
N ILE A 115 9.95 27.81 20.28
CA ILE A 115 10.08 27.33 21.67
C ILE A 115 11.26 28.01 22.39
N PHE A 116 12.33 28.35 21.69
CA PHE A 116 13.54 28.93 22.30
C PHE A 116 13.59 30.47 22.32
N GLY A 117 12.60 31.17 21.76
CA GLY A 117 12.53 32.64 21.80
C GLY A 117 12.04 33.26 23.12
N ASP A 118 11.50 32.46 24.06
CA ASP A 118 10.84 32.96 25.29
C ASP A 118 11.67 32.77 26.58
N LYS A 119 12.94 32.36 26.48
CA LYS A 119 13.88 32.44 27.61
C LYS A 119 15.04 33.35 27.28
N GLY A 120 14.78 34.65 27.43
CA GLY A 120 15.86 35.62 27.64
C GLY A 120 16.75 35.17 28.81
N PRO A 121 18.07 35.38 28.74
CA PRO A 121 18.97 34.98 29.81
C PRO A 121 18.61 35.81 31.05
N GLY A 122 18.28 35.11 32.12
CA GLY A 122 18.23 35.72 33.45
C GLY A 122 19.65 36.04 33.89
N GLU A 123 19.92 37.32 34.10
CA GLU A 123 20.92 37.86 35.01
C GLU A 123 20.25 38.93 35.88
#